data_AF-A0A2X2C3S0-F1
#
_entry.id   AF-A0A2X2C3S0-F1
#
_cell.length_a   1.000
_cell.length_b   1.000
_cell.length_c   1.000
_cell.angle_alpha   90.00
_cell.angle_beta   90.00
_cell.angle_gamma   90.00
#
_symmetry.space_group_name_H-M   'P 1'
#
loop_
_entity.id
_entity.type
_entity.pdbx_description
1 polymer ?
#
loop_
_entity_poly.entity_id
_entity_poly.type
_entity_poly.pdbx_seq_one_letter_code
_entity_poly.pdbx_strand_id
1 'polypeptide(L)' 'MRTGRPAVQITLTRQEHAELSRRRAQRKGPADSKLRAEIILSCASGEPGSSIARRLGITAQTVSRWRLRFSQ' A
#
# COMPACT_ATOMS: atom_id res chain seq x y z
N MET A 1 -9.02 -23.54 5.98
CA MET A 1 -9.68 -22.26 6.30
C MET A 1 -8.78 -21.50 7.26
N ARG A 2 -7.98 -20.53 6.80
CA ARG A 2 -7.12 -19.74 7.70
C ARG A 2 -7.59 -18.29 7.66
N THR A 3 -8.34 -17.96 8.70
CA THR A 3 -8.76 -16.65 9.17
C THR A 3 -7.55 -15.71 9.27
N GLY A 4 -7.23 -15.04 8.17
CA GLY A 4 -6.36 -13.87 8.19
C GLY A 4 -7.21 -12.70 8.66
N ARG A 5 -7.00 -12.26 9.90
CA ARG A 5 -7.59 -11.05 10.52
C ARG A 5 -7.96 -10.01 9.45
N PRO A 6 -9.24 -9.57 9.36
CA PRO A 6 -9.66 -8.66 8.31
C PRO A 6 -8.73 -7.45 8.36
N ALA A 7 -7.97 -7.29 7.28
CA ALA A 7 -7.09 -6.16 7.11
C ALA A 7 -7.98 -4.93 7.31
N VAL A 8 -7.73 -4.15 8.37
CA VAL A 8 -8.31 -2.81 8.54
C VAL A 8 -8.23 -2.15 7.17
N GLN A 9 -9.38 -2.08 6.48
CA GLN A 9 -9.43 -1.61 5.11
C GLN A 9 -9.07 -0.14 5.21
N ILE A 10 -7.93 0.22 4.63
CA ILE A 10 -7.61 1.62 4.45
C ILE A 10 -8.65 2.12 3.44
N THR A 11 -9.69 2.76 3.94
CA THR A 11 -10.72 3.38 3.11
C THR A 11 -10.09 4.58 2.43
N LEU A 12 -9.53 4.37 1.25
CA LEU A 12 -9.09 5.45 0.38
C LEU A 12 -10.32 6.08 -0.25
N THR A 13 -10.40 7.41 -0.20
CA THR A 13 -11.34 8.14 -1.04
C THR A 13 -10.98 7.95 -2.51
N ARG A 14 -11.97 8.19 -3.40
CA ARG A 14 -11.75 8.08 -4.86
C ARG A 14 -10.61 9.00 -5.34
N GLN A 15 -10.45 10.17 -4.70
CA GLN A 15 -9.39 11.11 -5.02
C GLN A 15 -8.01 10.61 -4.58
N GLU A 16 -7.89 10.08 -3.37
CA GLU A 16 -6.64 9.48 -2.89
C GLU A 16 -6.23 8.28 -3.74
N HIS A 17 -7.18 7.43 -4.10
CA HIS A 17 -6.92 6.28 -4.98
C HIS A 17 -6.43 6.74 -6.36
N ALA A 18 -7.06 7.77 -6.94
CA ALA A 18 -6.63 8.34 -8.22
C ALA A 18 -5.23 8.97 -8.14
N GLU A 19 -4.92 9.67 -7.06
CA GLU A 19 -3.61 10.28 -6.86
C GLU A 19 -2.51 9.22 -6.67
N LEU A 20 -2.74 8.20 -5.84
CA LEU A 20 -1.79 7.10 -5.65
C LEU A 20 -1.59 6.31 -6.95
N SER A 21 -2.66 6.05 -7.70
CA SER A 21 -2.58 5.40 -9.01
C SER A 21 -1.75 6.24 -10.00
N ARG A 22 -1.94 7.57 -10.01
CA ARG A 22 -1.12 8.49 -10.81
C ARG A 22 0.34 8.46 -10.39
N ARG A 23 0.64 8.45 -9.09
CA ARG A 23 2.02 8.34 -8.55
C ARG A 23 2.67 7.02 -8.93
N ARG A 24 1.93 5.91 -8.92
CA ARG A 24 2.38 4.60 -9.40
C ARG A 24 2.70 4.62 -10.90
N ALA A 25 1.85 5.28 -11.71
CA ALA A 25 1.98 5.36 -13.15
C ALA A 25 3.03 6.39 -13.64
N GLN A 26 3.46 7.32 -12.80
CA GLN A 26 4.41 8.38 -13.19
C GLN A 26 5.73 7.79 -13.69
N ARG A 27 6.15 8.13 -14.91
CA ARG A 27 7.38 7.55 -15.50
C ARG A 27 8.66 8.12 -14.88
N LYS A 28 8.67 9.41 -14.56
CA LYS A 28 9.74 10.12 -13.83
C LYS A 28 9.31 10.35 -12.39
N GLY A 29 10.13 9.88 -11.45
CA GLY A 29 9.92 10.11 -10.03
C GLY A 29 10.80 9.19 -9.19
N PRO A 30 10.95 9.48 -7.89
CA PRO A 30 11.67 8.62 -6.97
C PRO A 30 11.05 7.22 -6.95
N ALA A 31 11.87 6.18 -7.05
CA ALA A 31 11.39 4.80 -7.00
C ALA A 31 10.63 4.49 -5.70
N ASP A 32 11.00 5.16 -4.60
CA ASP A 32 10.29 5.06 -3.32
C ASP A 32 8.84 5.52 -3.42
N SER A 33 8.54 6.55 -4.21
CA SER A 33 7.19 7.12 -4.31
C SER A 33 6.23 6.16 -5.00
N LYS A 34 6.71 5.45 -6.03
CA LYS A 34 5.96 4.36 -6.67
C LYS A 34 5.72 3.20 -5.73
N LEU A 35 6.77 2.76 -5.03
CA LEU A 35 6.69 1.66 -4.09
C LEU A 35 5.67 1.95 -2.98
N ARG A 36 5.71 3.16 -2.41
CA ARG A 36 4.76 3.64 -1.40
C ARG A 36 3.33 3.61 -1.91
N ALA A 37 3.10 4.15 -3.12
CA ALA A 37 1.78 4.14 -3.74
C ALA A 37 1.26 2.71 -3.94
N GLU A 38 2.11 1.79 -4.41
CA GLU A 38 1.72 0.40 -4.61
C GLU A 38 1.41 -0.33 -3.29
N ILE A 39 2.14 -0.05 -2.21
CA ILE A 39 1.85 -0.58 -0.87
C ILE A 39 0.46 -0.13 -0.40
N ILE A 40 0.17 1.17 -0.44
CA ILE A 40 -1.10 1.72 0.05
C ILE A 40 -2.28 1.22 -0.78
N LEU A 41 -2.15 1.18 -2.11
CA LEU A 41 -3.18 0.64 -3.01
C LEU A 41 -3.47 -0.84 -2.74
N SER A 42 -2.43 -1.63 -2.48
CA SER A 42 -2.60 -3.06 -2.16
C SER A 42 -3.24 -3.24 -0.79
N CYS A 43 -2.85 -2.43 0.21
CA CYS A 43 -3.49 -2.45 1.53
C CYS A 43 -4.97 -2.02 1.47
N ALA A 44 -5.32 -1.03 0.66
CA ALA A 44 -6.71 -0.62 0.45
C ALA A 44 -7.54 -1.72 -0.25
N SER A 45 -6.89 -2.50 -1.12
CA SER A 45 -7.50 -3.68 -1.76
C SER A 45 -7.73 -4.85 -0.80
N GLY A 46 -7.32 -4.72 0.47
CA GLY A 46 -7.49 -5.76 1.49
C GLY A 46 -6.38 -6.82 1.50
N GLU A 47 -5.30 -6.65 0.73
CA GLU A 47 -4.17 -7.56 0.77
C GLU A 47 -3.40 -7.44 2.11
N PRO A 48 -3.00 -8.57 2.72
CA PRO A 48 -2.25 -8.55 3.96
C PRO A 48 -0.83 -8.00 3.71
N GLY A 49 -0.35 -7.16 4.65
CA GLY A 49 0.96 -6.52 4.54
C GLY A 49 2.14 -7.50 4.35
N SER A 50 2.01 -8.73 4.83
CA SER A 50 3.01 -9.79 4.60
C SER A 50 3.03 -10.31 3.15
N SER A 51 1.88 -10.39 2.49
CA SER A 51 1.76 -10.75 1.06
C SER A 51 2.39 -9.66 0.20
N ILE A 52 2.02 -8.40 0.47
CA ILE A 52 2.54 -7.21 -0.20
C ILE A 52 4.06 -7.14 -0.04
N ALA A 53 4.55 -7.32 1.19
CA ALA A 53 5.97 -7.32 1.51
C ALA A 53 6.75 -8.35 0.68
N ARG A 54 6.24 -9.58 0.59
CA ARG A 54 6.85 -10.65 -0.19
C ARG A 54 6.82 -10.38 -1.70
N ARG A 55 5.72 -9.81 -2.22
CA ARG A 55 5.57 -9.45 -3.63
C ARG A 55 6.52 -8.33 -4.05
N LEU A 56 6.70 -7.34 -3.16
CA LEU A 56 7.54 -6.17 -3.40
C LEU A 56 9.00 -6.35 -2.97
N GLY A 57 9.36 -7.48 -2.36
CA GLY A 57 10.71 -7.74 -1.84
C GLY A 57 11.11 -6.86 -0.66
N ILE A 58 10.13 -6.38 0.12
CA ILE A 58 10.35 -5.53 1.30
C ILE A 58 9.92 -6.23 2.58
N THR A 59 10.12 -5.57 3.73
CA THR A 59 9.66 -6.10 5.02
C THR A 59 8.22 -5.66 5.34
N ALA A 60 7.47 -6.50 6.06
CA ALA A 60 6.15 -6.14 6.56
C ALA A 60 6.18 -4.91 7.48
N GLN A 61 7.31 -4.66 8.15
CA GLN A 61 7.52 -3.48 8.98
C GLN A 61 7.55 -2.19 8.15
N THR A 62 8.16 -2.23 6.95
CA THR A 62 8.10 -1.14 5.97
C THR A 62 6.64 -0.85 5.57
N VAL A 63 5.85 -1.88 5.31
CA VAL A 63 4.42 -1.73 4.98
C VAL A 63 3.66 -1.06 6.12
N SER A 64 3.82 -1.56 7.35
CA SER A 64 3.15 -0.98 8.53
C SER A 64 3.52 0.48 8.76
N ARG A 65 4.80 0.86 8.56
CA ARG A 65 5.27 2.24 8.67
C ARG A 65 4.57 3.16 7.67
N TRP A 66 4.39 2.70 6.42
CA TRP A 66 3.68 3.47 5.40
C TRP A 66 2.20 3.59 5.67
N ARG A 67 1.55 2.52 6.14
CA ARG A 67 0.14 2.56 6.56
C ARG A 67 -0.09 3.59 7.67
N LEU A 68 0.80 3.62 8.67
CA LEU A 68 0.72 4.59 9.77
C LEU A 68 0.90 6.02 9.27
N ARG A 69 1.91 6.25 8.42
CA ARG A 69 2.21 7.60 7.89
C ARG A 69 1.14 8.12 6.94
N PHE A 70 0.37 7.25 6.29
CA PHE A 70 -0.75 7.63 5.43
C PHE A 70 -2.02 7.90 6.23
N SER A 71 -2.21 7.23 7.37
CA SER A 71 -3.35 7.44 8.27
C SER A 71 -3.15 8.60 9.26
N GLN A 72 -2.05 9.34 9.15
CA GLN A 72 -1.68 10.48 10.00
C GLN A 72 -2.11 11.82 9.38
#